data_AF-A0A939C8R8-F1
#
_entry.id   AF-A0A939C8R8-F1
#
_cell.length_a   1.000
_cell.length_b   1.000
_cell.length_c   1.000
_cell.angle_alpha   90.00
_cell.angle_beta   90.00
_cell.angle_gamma   90.00
#
_symmetry.space_group_name_H-M   'P 1'
#
loop_
_entity.id
_entity.type
_entity.pdbx_description
1 polymer ?
#
loop_
_entity_poly.entity_id
_entity_poly.type
_entity_poly.pdbx_seq_one_letter_code
_entity_poly.pdbx_strand_id
1 'polypeptide(L)'
;MQENGFPSFQENYGSPMTRRIEDWKSRLIDLSRRNNLLYFKPSKRGNLSVSSPNMERIFNRLALRKRHLEFWYPPESDVPKRQSPSSANLSFLNGKDSPTSKQLVCGETSRTDLEKVLKNLHRRSLLDYRERGVRILHAAFGMLVWKDKETGEEVRSPLILVPIELARKSFRAPFAISVPPIEEEVVLNPALQVKLKTEYKVELPPLPEYWESQSLLNYFSAVTQVADELGWSVEATVEIGLFSFHKLVIYNDLDTNAGAIAQHPIIRTIAGVKDEEPATVSLPEEKDVDGLRPPEKTFQVLDADSSQRVSIEYALRGQSFVM
;
A
#
# COMPACT_ATOMS: atom_id res chain seq x y z
N MET A 1 17.36 -37.41 -50.84
CA MET A 1 16.27 -36.42 -50.86
C MET A 1 15.45 -36.68 -49.61
N GLN A 2 15.86 -36.15 -48.46
CA GLN A 2 15.33 -34.90 -47.89
C GLN A 2 13.80 -34.85 -47.93
N GLU A 3 13.18 -35.03 -46.77
CA GLU A 3 12.34 -33.97 -46.21
C GLU A 3 12.39 -34.04 -44.68
N ASN A 4 12.99 -32.99 -44.11
CA ASN A 4 13.04 -32.70 -42.70
C ASN A 4 11.66 -32.18 -42.26
N GLY A 5 10.90 -32.97 -41.51
CA GLY A 5 9.76 -32.47 -40.75
C GLY A 5 10.25 -31.75 -39.50
N PHE A 6 10.40 -30.43 -39.59
CA PHE A 6 10.58 -29.58 -38.41
C PHE A 6 9.40 -29.79 -37.44
N PRO A 7 9.63 -30.01 -36.13
CA PRO A 7 8.56 -29.95 -35.17
C PRO A 7 8.06 -28.51 -35.14
N SER A 8 6.80 -28.32 -35.53
CA SER A 8 6.06 -27.07 -35.40
C SER A 8 6.21 -26.55 -33.97
N PHE A 9 6.80 -25.37 -33.82
CA PHE A 9 6.75 -24.59 -32.59
C PHE A 9 5.27 -24.43 -32.20
N GLN A 10 4.82 -25.17 -31.19
CA GLN A 10 3.58 -24.86 -30.51
C GLN A 10 3.81 -23.54 -29.76
N GLU A 11 3.50 -22.42 -30.41
CA GLU A 11 3.26 -21.16 -29.72
C GLU A 11 2.15 -21.40 -28.70
N ASN A 12 2.53 -21.36 -27.43
CA ASN A 12 1.66 -21.53 -26.27
C ASN A 12 0.76 -20.30 -26.15
N TYR A 13 -0.21 -20.20 -27.05
CA TYR A 13 -1.26 -19.19 -27.04
C TYR A 13 -2.21 -19.51 -25.89
N GLY A 14 -1.89 -19.02 -24.68
CA GLY A 14 -2.72 -19.21 -23.49
C GLY A 14 -4.20 -18.91 -23.74
N SER A 15 -5.07 -19.59 -22.98
CA SER A 15 -6.53 -19.47 -23.11
C SER A 15 -7.01 -18.01 -23.11
N PRO A 16 -8.16 -17.68 -23.72
CA PRO A 16 -8.69 -16.31 -23.70
C PRO A 16 -8.77 -15.71 -22.29
N MET A 17 -9.13 -16.53 -21.30
CA MET A 17 -9.12 -16.14 -19.88
C MET A 17 -7.71 -15.83 -19.37
N THR A 18 -6.73 -16.68 -19.66
CA THR A 18 -5.33 -16.45 -19.26
C THR A 18 -4.81 -15.11 -19.80
N ARG A 19 -5.10 -14.80 -21.07
CA ARG A 19 -4.71 -13.50 -21.65
C ARG A 19 -5.41 -12.34 -20.98
N ARG A 20 -6.69 -12.50 -20.62
CA ARG A 20 -7.46 -11.44 -19.97
C ARG A 20 -6.98 -11.17 -18.54
N ILE A 21 -6.67 -12.23 -17.80
CA ILE A 21 -6.06 -12.13 -16.46
C ILE A 21 -4.71 -11.40 -16.56
N GLU A 22 -3.88 -11.74 -17.55
CA GLU A 22 -2.59 -11.08 -17.72
C GLU A 22 -2.74 -9.59 -18.13
N ASP A 23 -3.71 -9.25 -18.98
CA ASP A 23 -4.07 -7.86 -19.30
C ASP A 23 -4.49 -7.09 -18.03
N TRP A 24 -5.38 -7.65 -17.21
CA TRP A 24 -5.80 -7.03 -15.95
C TRP A 24 -4.64 -6.85 -14.97
N LYS A 25 -3.82 -7.89 -14.80
CA LYS A 25 -2.60 -7.85 -13.99
C LYS A 25 -1.66 -6.74 -14.44
N SER A 26 -1.42 -6.62 -15.75
CA SER A 26 -0.54 -5.58 -16.31
C SER A 26 -1.01 -4.15 -16.03
N ARG A 27 -2.32 -3.93 -15.89
CA ARG A 27 -2.92 -2.62 -15.56
C ARG A 27 -2.82 -2.25 -14.08
N LEU A 28 -2.55 -3.23 -13.21
CA LEU A 28 -2.44 -3.04 -11.76
C LEU A 28 -1.01 -2.77 -11.31
N ILE A 29 -0.01 -3.22 -12.07
CA ILE A 29 1.39 -2.97 -11.76
C ILE A 29 1.84 -1.62 -12.36
N ASP A 30 2.29 -0.71 -11.51
CA ASP A 30 3.04 0.48 -11.94
C ASP A 30 4.53 0.29 -11.66
N LEU A 31 5.31 -0.18 -12.65
CA LEU A 31 6.77 -0.24 -12.57
C LEU A 31 7.46 0.99 -13.17
N SER A 32 6.71 2.07 -13.44
CA SER A 32 7.25 3.25 -14.09
C SER A 32 8.14 4.07 -13.14
N ARG A 33 8.94 4.98 -13.71
CA ARG A 33 9.79 5.92 -12.95
C ARG A 33 9.01 6.93 -12.09
N ARG A 34 7.68 6.95 -12.18
CA ARG A 34 6.80 7.76 -11.32
C ARG A 34 6.48 7.07 -9.99
N ASN A 35 6.67 5.75 -9.92
CA ASN A 35 6.38 5.00 -8.71
C ASN A 35 7.48 5.25 -7.66
N ASN A 36 7.12 5.95 -6.58
CA ASN A 36 8.03 6.29 -5.49
C ASN A 36 8.45 5.07 -4.63
N LEU A 37 7.80 3.91 -4.82
CA LEU A 37 8.26 2.63 -4.27
C LEU A 37 9.46 2.07 -5.04
N LEU A 38 9.68 2.46 -6.29
CA LEU A 38 10.82 1.99 -7.08
C LEU A 38 11.87 3.07 -7.24
N TYR A 39 11.44 4.28 -7.52
CA TYR A 39 12.32 5.39 -7.85
C TYR A 39 12.10 6.51 -6.82
N PHE A 40 12.44 6.22 -5.57
CA PHE A 40 12.25 7.15 -4.47
C PHE A 40 13.04 8.44 -4.71
N LYS A 41 12.36 9.58 -4.57
CA LYS A 41 12.97 10.90 -4.67
C LYS A 41 12.66 11.72 -3.42
N PRO A 42 13.68 12.21 -2.69
CA PRO A 42 13.48 13.17 -1.62
C PRO A 42 12.70 14.38 -2.13
N SER A 43 11.67 14.78 -1.39
CA SER A 43 10.76 15.86 -1.74
C SER A 43 10.50 16.70 -0.51
N LYS A 44 10.87 17.98 -0.60
CA LYS A 44 10.73 18.97 0.50
C LYS A 44 9.32 19.10 1.08
N ARG A 45 8.28 18.59 0.40
CA ARG A 45 6.89 18.61 0.89
C ARG A 45 6.22 17.24 0.90
N GLY A 46 6.89 16.21 0.39
CA GLY A 46 6.32 14.89 0.14
C GLY A 46 6.84 13.79 1.04
N ASN A 47 8.01 13.97 1.66
CA ASN A 47 8.61 13.03 2.58
C ASN A 47 9.40 13.75 3.69
N LEU A 48 9.68 13.01 4.76
CA LEU A 48 10.47 13.45 5.89
C LEU A 48 11.51 12.38 6.22
N SER A 49 12.78 12.77 6.15
CA SER A 49 13.90 11.95 6.58
C SER A 49 14.13 12.13 8.08
N VAL A 50 14.14 11.03 8.82
CA VAL A 50 14.34 11.01 10.28
C VAL A 50 15.82 10.78 10.58
N SER A 51 16.42 11.69 11.34
CA SER A 51 17.83 11.64 11.73
C SER A 51 18.06 11.03 13.13
N SER A 52 17.08 11.15 14.04
CA SER A 52 17.20 10.63 15.41
C SER A 52 15.82 10.29 15.99
N PRO A 53 15.68 9.23 16.82
CA PRO A 53 16.70 8.29 17.28
C PRO A 53 17.13 7.30 16.17
N ASN A 54 18.05 6.38 16.47
CA ASN A 54 18.47 5.38 15.48
C ASN A 54 17.28 4.55 14.99
N MET A 55 17.37 4.10 13.75
CA MET A 55 16.33 3.34 13.06
C MET A 55 15.76 2.19 13.90
N GLU A 56 16.63 1.39 14.52
CA GLU A 56 16.20 0.21 15.28
C GLU A 56 15.35 0.60 16.51
N ARG A 57 15.66 1.71 17.18
CA ARG A 57 14.80 2.22 18.27
C ARG A 57 13.46 2.68 17.74
N ILE A 58 13.42 3.33 16.58
CA ILE A 58 12.17 3.76 15.94
C ILE A 58 11.34 2.53 15.61
N PHE A 59 11.91 1.54 14.93
CA PHE A 59 11.23 0.31 14.52
C PHE A 59 10.70 -0.47 15.73
N ASN A 60 11.54 -0.74 16.73
CA ASN A 60 11.14 -1.49 17.93
C ASN A 60 10.02 -0.79 18.70
N ARG A 61 10.03 0.55 18.75
CA ARG A 61 9.01 1.32 19.47
C ARG A 61 7.71 1.39 18.69
N LEU A 62 7.79 1.65 17.39
CA LEU A 62 6.66 1.90 16.52
C LEU A 62 6.01 0.58 16.08
N ALA A 63 6.76 -0.28 15.38
CA ALA A 63 6.26 -1.52 14.80
C ALA A 63 6.00 -2.60 15.85
N LEU A 64 6.98 -2.87 16.73
CA LEU A 64 6.87 -4.01 17.67
C LEU A 64 6.04 -3.67 18.92
N ARG A 65 6.33 -2.53 19.56
CA ARG A 65 5.64 -2.12 20.79
C ARG A 65 4.35 -1.34 20.55
N LYS A 66 4.01 -1.01 19.30
CA LYS A 66 2.83 -0.21 18.92
C LYS A 66 2.69 1.09 19.72
N ARG A 67 3.81 1.75 20.04
CA ARG A 67 3.84 3.01 20.80
C ARG A 67 4.06 4.19 19.87
N HIS A 68 3.30 5.26 20.12
CA HIS A 68 3.46 6.49 19.34
C HIS A 68 4.81 7.17 19.58
N LEU A 69 5.20 7.97 18.58
CA LEU A 69 6.40 8.79 18.52
C LEU A 69 6.01 10.20 18.10
N GLU A 70 6.41 11.21 18.87
CA GLU A 70 6.07 12.62 18.59
C GLU A 70 7.16 13.28 17.73
N PHE A 71 6.84 14.28 16.92
CA PHE A 71 7.86 15.07 16.24
C PHE A 71 8.45 16.12 17.18
N TRP A 72 9.77 16.20 17.23
CA TRP A 72 10.46 17.33 17.83
C TRP A 72 10.48 18.50 16.85
N TYR A 73 10.23 19.70 17.36
CA TYR A 73 10.26 20.93 16.58
C TYR A 73 11.51 21.73 16.95
N PRO A 74 12.35 22.10 15.97
CA PRO A 74 13.46 23.00 16.24
C PRO A 74 12.97 24.32 16.85
N PRO A 75 13.73 24.90 17.81
CA PRO A 75 13.46 26.25 18.27
C PRO A 75 13.51 27.23 17.10
N GLU A 76 12.71 28.29 17.15
CA GLU A 76 12.80 29.36 16.15
C GLU A 76 14.17 30.03 16.33
N SER A 77 15.07 29.88 15.37
CA SER A 77 16.31 30.65 15.34
C SER A 77 15.95 32.14 15.24
N ASP A 78 16.38 32.95 16.22
CA ASP A 78 16.31 34.42 16.24
C ASP A 78 17.11 35.00 15.06
N VAL A 79 16.51 34.98 13.87
CA VAL A 79 16.94 35.86 12.78
C VAL A 79 16.17 37.17 13.00
N PRO A 80 16.83 38.34 13.17
CA PRO A 80 16.12 39.60 13.40
C PRO A 80 15.26 39.91 12.17
N LYS A 81 13.96 39.59 12.27
CA LYS A 81 12.98 39.93 11.24
C LYS A 81 12.79 41.44 11.26
N ARG A 82 13.05 42.07 10.11
CA ARG A 82 12.52 43.39 9.79
C ARG A 82 11.03 43.42 10.13
N GLN A 83 10.65 44.51 10.79
CA GLN A 83 9.39 44.73 11.49
C GLN A 83 8.16 44.38 10.64
N SER A 84 7.25 43.62 11.24
CA SER A 84 5.83 43.56 10.87
C SER A 84 5.04 43.42 12.18
N PRO A 85 4.19 44.39 12.55
CA PRO A 85 3.49 44.33 13.83
C PRO A 85 2.18 43.54 13.66
N SER A 86 2.20 42.23 13.96
CA SER A 86 1.00 41.47 14.38
C SER A 86 1.27 40.05 14.91
N SER A 87 2.51 39.67 15.23
CA SER A 87 2.81 38.35 15.81
C SER A 87 2.71 38.40 17.34
N ALA A 88 1.48 38.46 17.86
CA ALA A 88 1.24 38.20 19.27
C ALA A 88 1.43 36.71 19.58
N ASN A 89 2.52 36.40 20.29
CA ASN A 89 2.77 35.23 21.12
C ASN A 89 2.90 33.84 20.44
N LEU A 90 4.08 33.58 19.87
CA LEU A 90 4.61 32.22 19.62
C LEU A 90 5.73 31.81 20.59
N SER A 91 5.96 32.58 21.65
CA SER A 91 7.05 32.39 22.63
C SER A 91 6.93 31.14 23.53
N PHE A 92 5.81 30.41 23.49
CA PHE A 92 5.54 29.27 24.40
C PHE A 92 5.70 27.89 23.74
N LEU A 93 6.07 27.84 22.47
CA LEU A 93 6.41 26.58 21.79
C LEU A 93 7.92 26.31 21.72
N ASN A 94 8.71 26.95 22.60
CA ASN A 94 10.10 26.56 22.83
C ASN A 94 10.09 25.18 23.49
N GLY A 95 10.22 24.13 22.65
CA GLY A 95 10.59 22.81 23.13
C GLY A 95 11.94 22.90 23.82
N LYS A 96 12.17 22.06 24.84
CA LYS A 96 13.48 21.92 25.48
C LYS A 96 14.59 21.87 24.41
N ASP A 97 15.73 22.47 24.71
CA ASP A 97 16.90 22.55 23.80
C ASP A 97 17.40 21.18 23.29
N SER A 98 16.93 20.09 23.90
CA SER A 98 17.27 18.73 23.51
C SER A 98 16.02 17.85 23.31
N PRO A 99 15.97 17.04 22.23
CA PRO A 99 14.89 16.09 21.98
C PRO A 99 14.85 14.97 23.03
N THR A 100 13.65 14.54 23.40
CA THR A 100 13.45 13.40 24.31
C THR A 100 13.49 12.07 23.54
N SER A 101 13.77 10.94 24.22
CA SER A 101 13.78 9.58 23.63
C SER A 101 12.47 9.11 22.98
N LYS A 102 11.38 9.88 23.14
CA LYS A 102 10.06 9.62 22.54
C LYS A 102 9.80 10.47 21.31
N GLN A 103 10.76 11.32 20.93
CA GLN A 103 10.61 12.30 19.86
C GLN A 103 11.48 11.95 18.65
N LEU A 104 10.93 12.20 17.47
CA LEU A 104 11.60 12.09 16.18
C LEU A 104 12.17 13.45 15.81
N VAL A 105 13.45 13.46 15.50
CA VAL A 105 14.13 14.59 14.88
C VAL A 105 14.18 14.30 13.39
N CYS A 106 13.59 15.17 12.59
CA CYS A 106 13.79 15.16 11.13
C CYS A 106 15.06 15.96 10.85
N GLY A 107 15.78 15.65 9.75
CA GLY A 107 17.01 16.35 9.34
C GLY A 107 16.84 17.89 9.20
N GLU A 108 17.85 18.62 8.74
CA GLU A 108 17.91 20.10 8.70
C GLU A 108 16.69 20.78 8.03
N THR A 109 15.60 20.90 8.79
CA THR A 109 14.31 21.38 8.33
C THR A 109 13.89 22.47 9.28
N SER A 110 13.59 23.66 8.76
CA SER A 110 13.05 24.72 9.59
C SER A 110 11.75 24.26 10.25
N ARG A 111 11.46 24.77 11.46
CA ARG A 111 10.19 24.51 12.15
C ARG A 111 8.98 24.70 11.22
N THR A 112 8.99 25.78 10.44
CA THR A 112 7.90 26.13 9.53
C THR A 112 7.76 25.14 8.38
N ASP A 113 8.86 24.61 7.86
CA ASP A 113 8.83 23.66 6.77
C ASP A 113 8.42 22.28 7.26
N LEU A 114 8.91 21.84 8.41
CA LEU A 114 8.50 20.60 9.06
C LEU A 114 6.98 20.60 9.28
N GLU A 115 6.42 21.70 9.81
CA GLU A 115 4.98 21.82 10.01
C GLU A 115 4.18 21.79 8.69
N LYS A 116 4.70 22.41 7.62
CA LYS A 116 4.06 22.33 6.29
C LYS A 116 4.05 20.91 5.75
N VAL A 117 5.17 20.17 5.87
CA VAL A 117 5.25 18.79 5.38
C VAL A 117 4.29 17.89 6.17
N LEU A 118 4.31 17.98 7.50
CA LEU A 118 3.42 17.19 8.37
C LEU A 118 1.94 17.47 8.08
N LYS A 119 1.55 18.74 7.92
CA LYS A 119 0.19 19.11 7.53
C LYS A 119 -0.19 18.55 6.16
N ASN A 120 0.74 18.58 5.20
CA ASN A 120 0.49 18.04 3.86
C ASN A 120 0.33 16.51 3.89
N LEU A 121 1.22 15.80 4.57
CA LEU A 121 1.15 14.34 4.75
C LEU A 121 -0.15 13.93 5.44
N HIS A 122 -0.51 14.60 6.55
CA HIS A 122 -1.76 14.35 7.27
C HIS A 122 -2.98 14.57 6.36
N ARG A 123 -3.05 15.73 5.68
CA ARG A 123 -4.17 16.07 4.80
C ARG A 123 -4.32 15.04 3.66
N ARG A 124 -3.22 14.69 2.98
CA ARG A 124 -3.25 13.76 1.86
C ARG A 124 -3.60 12.35 2.30
N SER A 125 -3.01 11.86 3.40
CA SER A 125 -3.30 10.54 3.95
C SER A 125 -4.76 10.41 4.37
N LEU A 126 -5.31 11.43 5.04
CA LEU A 126 -6.69 11.43 5.50
C LEU A 126 -7.69 11.51 4.34
N LEU A 127 -7.37 12.29 3.31
CA LEU A 127 -8.18 12.36 2.09
C LEU A 127 -8.22 11.01 1.38
N ASP A 128 -7.08 10.36 1.22
CA ASP A 128 -6.99 9.04 0.58
C ASP A 128 -7.82 7.98 1.31
N TYR A 129 -7.72 7.97 2.64
CA TYR A 129 -8.46 7.05 3.47
C TYR A 129 -9.97 7.30 3.40
N ARG A 130 -10.40 8.56 3.39
CA ARG A 130 -11.83 8.91 3.31
C ARG A 130 -12.45 8.61 1.95
N GLU A 131 -11.70 8.84 0.87
CA GLU A 131 -12.21 8.68 -0.49
C GLU A 131 -12.12 7.24 -0.99
N ARG A 132 -11.05 6.53 -0.62
CA ARG A 132 -10.73 5.20 -1.18
C ARG A 132 -10.63 4.09 -0.14
N GLY A 133 -10.68 4.42 1.15
CA GLY A 133 -10.46 3.45 2.23
C GLY A 133 -9.01 2.94 2.32
N VAL A 134 -8.07 3.56 1.60
CA VAL A 134 -6.68 3.08 1.50
C VAL A 134 -5.77 3.89 2.41
N ARG A 135 -4.97 3.20 3.25
CA ARG A 135 -3.87 3.83 3.97
C ARG A 135 -2.62 3.89 3.10
N ILE A 136 -2.10 5.09 2.91
CA ILE A 136 -0.93 5.33 2.05
C ILE A 136 0.25 5.93 2.80
N LEU A 137 0.10 6.35 4.06
CA LEU A 137 1.20 6.89 4.84
C LEU A 137 1.97 5.76 5.51
N HIS A 138 3.27 5.68 5.20
CA HIS A 138 4.15 4.66 5.76
C HIS A 138 5.46 5.29 6.26
N ALA A 139 6.04 4.67 7.29
CA ALA A 139 7.44 4.81 7.61
C ALA A 139 8.22 3.72 6.86
N ALA A 140 9.07 4.14 5.92
CA ALA A 140 9.98 3.28 5.21
C ALA A 140 11.28 3.12 6.00
N PHE A 141 11.70 1.87 6.19
CA PHE A 141 12.93 1.49 6.88
C PHE A 141 13.89 0.86 5.87
N GLY A 142 15.03 1.50 5.70
CA GLY A 142 16.08 1.08 4.78
C GLY A 142 15.74 1.37 3.32
N MET A 143 16.77 1.67 2.54
CA MET A 143 16.67 1.86 1.09
C MET A 143 17.63 0.91 0.39
N LEU A 144 17.14 0.20 -0.62
CA LEU A 144 17.99 -0.48 -1.58
C LEU A 144 18.50 0.56 -2.57
N VAL A 145 19.81 0.66 -2.69
CA VAL A 145 20.50 1.43 -3.73
C VAL A 145 20.88 0.45 -4.83
N TRP A 146 20.22 0.55 -5.98
CA TRP A 146 20.39 -0.39 -7.09
C TRP A 146 20.52 0.34 -8.41
N LYS A 147 21.04 -0.36 -9.42
CA LYS A 147 21.26 0.18 -10.76
C LYS A 147 20.13 -0.22 -11.68
N ASP A 148 19.45 0.76 -12.24
CA ASP A 148 18.37 0.54 -13.20
C ASP A 148 18.92 0.03 -14.55
N LYS A 149 18.49 -1.15 -15.01
CA LYS A 149 18.98 -1.77 -16.26
C LYS A 149 18.69 -0.93 -17.50
N GLU A 150 17.57 -0.23 -17.52
CA GLU A 150 17.16 0.56 -18.69
C GLU A 150 18.02 1.81 -18.88
N THR A 151 18.38 2.47 -17.77
CA THR A 151 19.03 3.78 -17.79
C THR A 151 20.47 3.77 -17.30
N GLY A 152 20.88 2.73 -16.58
CA GLY A 152 22.15 2.63 -15.90
C GLY A 152 22.29 3.57 -14.69
N GLU A 153 21.25 4.29 -14.32
CA GLU A 153 21.28 5.22 -13.19
C GLU A 153 21.19 4.47 -11.86
N GLU A 154 21.87 5.00 -10.84
CA GLU A 154 21.66 4.59 -9.46
C GLU A 154 20.33 5.15 -8.95
N VAL A 155 19.48 4.27 -8.44
CA VAL A 155 18.15 4.58 -7.93
C VAL A 155 17.96 3.99 -6.53
N ARG A 156 16.99 4.54 -5.80
CA ARG A 156 16.71 4.16 -4.41
C ARG A 156 15.27 3.66 -4.28
N SER A 157 15.07 2.55 -3.59
CA SER A 157 13.74 2.03 -3.27
C SER A 157 13.63 1.70 -1.79
N PRO A 158 12.52 2.06 -1.10
CA PRO A 158 12.30 1.62 0.27
C PRO A 158 12.25 0.09 0.36
N LEU A 159 12.84 -0.48 1.41
CA LEU A 159 12.87 -1.92 1.63
C LEU A 159 11.65 -2.39 2.42
N ILE A 160 11.51 -1.87 3.64
CA ILE A 160 10.45 -2.25 4.58
C ILE A 160 9.50 -1.07 4.76
N LEU A 161 8.20 -1.34 4.75
CA LEU A 161 7.16 -0.35 4.92
C LEU A 161 6.35 -0.70 6.18
N VAL A 162 6.26 0.26 7.09
CA VAL A 162 5.42 0.18 8.28
C VAL A 162 4.26 1.16 8.11
N PRO A 163 3.00 0.71 8.10
CA PRO A 163 1.85 1.59 8.00
C PRO A 163 1.75 2.47 9.25
N ILE A 164 1.51 3.77 9.05
CA ILE A 164 1.41 4.74 10.15
C ILE A 164 0.24 5.69 9.95
N GLU A 165 -0.31 6.15 11.07
CA GLU A 165 -1.22 7.28 11.14
C GLU A 165 -0.49 8.48 11.73
N LEU A 166 -0.78 9.66 11.17
CA LEU A 166 -0.25 10.94 11.64
C LEU A 166 -1.37 11.72 12.31
N ALA A 167 -1.24 12.00 13.61
CA ALA A 167 -2.28 12.69 14.38
C ALA A 167 -1.68 13.71 15.35
N ARG A 168 -2.52 14.57 15.92
CA ARG A 168 -2.15 15.45 17.04
C ARG A 168 -3.33 15.59 17.98
N LYS A 169 -3.07 15.62 19.30
CA LYS A 169 -4.11 15.70 20.33
C LYS A 169 -4.87 17.02 20.32
N SER A 170 -4.20 18.10 19.94
CA SER A 170 -4.78 19.43 19.82
C SER A 170 -4.00 20.24 18.78
N PHE A 171 -4.51 21.41 18.41
CA PHE A 171 -3.81 22.29 17.48
C PHE A 171 -2.42 22.71 17.98
N ARG A 172 -2.24 22.78 19.30
CA ARG A 172 -0.99 23.17 19.97
C ARG A 172 -0.07 21.99 20.29
N ALA A 173 -0.57 20.76 20.22
CA ALA A 173 0.23 19.57 20.46
C ALA A 173 1.12 19.27 19.24
N PRO A 174 2.32 18.70 19.45
CA PRO A 174 3.12 18.20 18.34
C PRO A 174 2.35 17.11 17.58
N PHE A 175 2.63 16.99 16.28
CA PHE A 175 2.22 15.80 15.55
C PHE A 175 2.91 14.56 16.11
N ALA A 176 2.25 13.42 16.01
CA ALA A 176 2.76 12.12 16.40
C ALA A 176 2.39 11.07 15.35
N ILE A 177 3.27 10.09 15.19
CA ILE A 177 3.00 8.88 14.41
C ILE A 177 2.66 7.72 15.33
N SER A 178 1.74 6.86 14.89
CA SER A 178 1.40 5.58 15.52
C SER A 178 1.06 4.55 14.45
N VAL A 179 1.24 3.26 14.77
CA VAL A 179 0.71 2.19 13.92
C VAL A 179 -0.81 2.13 14.12
N PRO A 180 -1.62 2.00 13.04
CA PRO A 180 -3.06 1.79 13.13
C PRO A 180 -3.42 0.57 14.01
N PRO A 181 -4.58 0.56 14.70
CA PRO A 181 -4.99 -0.58 15.53
C PRO A 181 -5.32 -1.86 14.75
N ILE A 182 -5.64 -1.73 13.46
CA ILE A 182 -6.07 -2.82 12.57
C ILE A 182 -4.83 -3.47 11.94
N GLU A 183 -4.94 -4.77 11.64
CA GLU A 183 -3.93 -5.74 11.14
C GLU A 183 -3.15 -5.34 9.87
N GLU A 184 -2.66 -4.13 9.76
CA GLU A 184 -1.67 -3.77 8.75
C GLU A 184 -0.28 -4.02 9.33
N GLU A 185 0.33 -5.10 8.88
CA GLU A 185 1.64 -5.57 9.34
C GLU A 185 2.78 -4.84 8.64
N VAL A 186 3.99 -5.07 9.16
CA VAL A 186 5.22 -4.68 8.48
C VAL A 186 5.31 -5.45 7.18
N VAL A 187 5.45 -4.76 6.04
CA VAL A 187 5.55 -5.41 4.73
C VAL A 187 6.84 -5.06 4.03
N LEU A 188 7.32 -5.97 3.18
CA LEU A 188 8.31 -5.61 2.18
C LEU A 188 7.65 -4.79 1.09
N ASN A 189 8.43 -3.91 0.49
CA ASN A 189 8.00 -3.15 -0.67
C ASN A 189 7.59 -4.09 -1.81
N PRO A 190 6.29 -4.23 -2.11
CA PRO A 190 5.84 -5.24 -3.07
C PRO A 190 6.23 -4.87 -4.49
N ALA A 191 6.33 -3.57 -4.81
CA ALA A 191 6.72 -3.11 -6.14
C ALA A 191 8.17 -3.50 -6.42
N LEU A 192 9.04 -3.33 -5.42
CA LEU A 192 10.43 -3.72 -5.50
C LEU A 192 10.58 -5.23 -5.66
N GLN A 193 9.85 -6.02 -4.88
CA GLN A 193 9.86 -7.48 -5.02
C GLN A 193 9.50 -7.93 -6.45
N VAL A 194 8.42 -7.37 -7.02
CA VAL A 194 8.02 -7.67 -8.40
C VAL A 194 9.12 -7.25 -9.38
N LYS A 195 9.63 -6.02 -9.31
CA LYS A 195 10.68 -5.49 -10.20
C LYS A 195 11.95 -6.35 -10.17
N LEU A 196 12.43 -6.70 -8.97
CA LEU A 196 13.63 -7.52 -8.79
C LEU A 196 13.43 -8.93 -9.32
N LYS A 197 12.29 -9.56 -9.04
CA LYS A 197 11.98 -10.91 -9.51
C LYS A 197 11.83 -10.98 -11.02
N THR A 198 11.11 -10.04 -11.63
CA THR A 198 10.82 -10.09 -13.08
C THR A 198 12.04 -9.73 -13.92
N GLU A 199 12.74 -8.64 -13.58
CA GLU A 199 13.81 -8.08 -14.41
C GLU A 199 15.21 -8.50 -13.99
N TYR A 200 15.45 -8.76 -12.71
CA TYR A 200 16.77 -9.07 -12.17
C TYR A 200 16.94 -10.53 -11.77
N LYS A 201 15.83 -11.30 -11.71
CA LYS A 201 15.80 -12.68 -11.20
C LYS A 201 16.33 -12.78 -9.77
N VAL A 202 16.12 -11.72 -8.99
CA VAL A 202 16.50 -11.61 -7.58
C VAL A 202 15.24 -11.70 -6.74
N GLU A 203 15.29 -12.52 -5.70
CA GLU A 203 14.26 -12.56 -4.66
C GLU A 203 14.86 -12.04 -3.36
N LEU A 204 14.18 -11.08 -2.74
CA LEU A 204 14.58 -10.59 -1.41
C LEU A 204 14.23 -11.67 -0.36
N PRO A 205 15.07 -11.82 0.69
CA PRO A 205 14.74 -12.71 1.79
C PRO A 205 13.37 -12.33 2.39
N PRO A 206 12.55 -13.29 2.81
CA PRO A 206 11.26 -13.00 3.44
C PRO A 206 11.47 -12.27 4.78
N LEU A 207 10.47 -11.50 5.21
CA LEU A 207 10.50 -10.92 6.56
C LEU A 207 10.52 -12.04 7.61
N PRO A 208 11.21 -11.81 8.74
CA PRO A 208 11.14 -12.75 9.86
C PRO A 208 9.72 -12.82 10.40
N GLU A 209 9.28 -14.04 10.72
CA GLU A 209 8.00 -14.30 11.40
C GLU A 209 7.98 -13.63 12.79
N TYR A 210 9.15 -13.58 13.47
CA TYR A 210 9.30 -12.98 14.79
C TYR A 210 10.52 -12.04 14.85
N TRP A 211 10.26 -10.74 14.81
CA TRP A 211 11.26 -9.67 14.97
C TRP A 211 11.97 -9.65 16.33
N GLU A 212 11.50 -10.42 17.33
CA GLU A 212 12.16 -10.56 18.63
C GLU A 212 13.45 -11.41 18.53
N SER A 213 13.52 -12.30 17.53
CA SER A 213 14.65 -13.21 17.30
C SER A 213 15.63 -12.70 16.23
N GLN A 214 15.17 -11.82 15.33
CA GLN A 214 15.98 -11.21 14.28
C GLN A 214 15.77 -9.69 14.28
N SER A 215 16.84 -8.95 14.51
CA SER A 215 16.80 -7.48 14.46
C SER A 215 16.61 -6.98 13.04
N LEU A 216 16.16 -5.73 12.93
CA LEU A 216 16.06 -5.02 11.65
C LEU A 216 17.42 -4.96 10.91
N LEU A 217 18.52 -4.82 11.66
CA LEU A 217 19.86 -4.79 11.08
C LEU A 217 20.27 -6.16 10.53
N ASN A 218 19.92 -7.26 11.22
CA ASN A 218 20.19 -8.61 10.72
C ASN A 218 19.48 -8.86 9.39
N TYR A 219 18.22 -8.40 9.27
CA TYR A 219 17.49 -8.49 8.00
C TYR A 219 18.19 -7.69 6.90
N PHE A 220 18.66 -6.46 7.17
CA PHE A 220 19.42 -5.69 6.18
C PHE A 220 20.73 -6.36 5.80
N SER A 221 21.44 -7.00 6.73
CA SER A 221 22.63 -7.80 6.38
C SER A 221 22.31 -8.94 5.41
N ALA A 222 21.17 -9.63 5.60
CA ALA A 222 20.73 -10.66 4.66
C ALA A 222 20.38 -10.09 3.27
N VAL A 223 19.74 -8.91 3.22
CA VAL A 223 19.48 -8.21 1.95
C VAL A 223 20.79 -7.78 1.28
N THR A 224 21.75 -7.23 2.04
CA THR A 224 23.06 -6.82 1.53
C THR A 224 23.80 -8.00 0.90
N GLN A 225 23.77 -9.18 1.51
CA GLN A 225 24.40 -10.37 0.94
C GLN A 225 23.89 -10.72 -0.46
N VAL A 226 22.58 -10.56 -0.69
CA VAL A 226 21.97 -10.77 -2.02
C VAL A 226 22.27 -9.60 -2.97
N ALA A 227 22.34 -8.38 -2.45
CA ALA A 227 22.57 -7.15 -3.21
C ALA A 227 24.04 -7.00 -3.68
N ASP A 228 25.00 -7.46 -2.88
CA ASP A 228 26.43 -7.31 -3.13
C ASP A 228 26.88 -8.02 -4.42
N GLU A 229 26.27 -9.15 -4.77
CA GLU A 229 26.55 -9.88 -6.02
C GLU A 229 26.27 -9.03 -7.28
N LEU A 230 25.43 -8.01 -7.16
CA LEU A 230 25.04 -7.09 -8.23
C LEU A 230 25.67 -5.70 -8.09
N GLY A 231 26.55 -5.50 -7.10
CA GLY A 231 27.14 -4.21 -6.78
C GLY A 231 26.12 -3.20 -6.22
N TRP A 232 25.04 -3.70 -5.62
CA TRP A 232 24.03 -2.88 -4.96
C TRP A 232 24.36 -2.73 -3.47
N SER A 233 23.71 -1.78 -2.80
CA SER A 233 23.94 -1.57 -1.36
C SER A 233 22.65 -1.23 -0.62
N VAL A 234 22.68 -1.37 0.70
CA VAL A 234 21.56 -1.03 1.58
C VAL A 234 21.92 0.19 2.42
N GLU A 235 21.15 1.26 2.29
CA GLU A 235 21.26 2.47 3.12
C GLU A 235 20.30 2.37 4.31
N ALA A 236 20.82 2.48 5.53
CA ALA A 236 20.02 2.47 6.75
C ALA A 236 19.38 3.85 7.04
N THR A 237 18.31 4.20 6.32
CA THR A 237 17.54 5.44 6.50
C THR A 237 16.09 5.20 6.92
N VAL A 238 15.48 6.19 7.59
CA VAL A 238 14.05 6.17 7.93
C VAL A 238 13.36 7.32 7.22
N GLU A 239 12.47 6.98 6.30
CA GLU A 239 11.74 7.95 5.47
C GLU A 239 10.24 7.85 5.74
N ILE A 240 9.60 8.95 6.14
CA ILE A 240 8.16 9.01 6.29
C ILE A 240 7.56 9.63 5.04
N GLY A 241 6.64 8.93 4.38
CA GLY A 241 6.10 9.38 3.11
C GLY A 241 4.82 8.67 2.70
N LEU A 242 4.28 9.12 1.56
CA LEU A 242 3.10 8.52 0.95
C LEU A 242 3.55 7.46 -0.06
N PHE A 243 3.22 6.20 0.24
CA PHE A 243 3.54 5.02 -0.54
C PHE A 243 2.25 4.25 -0.77
N SER A 244 1.85 4.08 -2.04
CA SER A 244 0.60 3.39 -2.38
C SER A 244 0.91 2.16 -3.23
N PHE A 245 0.59 0.99 -2.70
CA PHE A 245 0.76 -0.32 -3.35
C PHE A 245 -0.50 -1.19 -3.27
N HIS A 246 -1.67 -0.63 -2.96
CA HIS A 246 -2.94 -1.37 -2.89
C HIS A 246 -3.23 -2.15 -4.19
N LYS A 247 -2.89 -1.59 -5.35
CA LYS A 247 -3.03 -2.29 -6.64
C LYS A 247 -2.15 -3.54 -6.75
N LEU A 248 -0.99 -3.56 -6.08
CA LEU A 248 -0.11 -4.73 -6.06
C LEU A 248 -0.65 -5.85 -5.18
N VAL A 249 -1.39 -5.51 -4.12
CA VAL A 249 -2.13 -6.52 -3.33
C VAL A 249 -3.19 -7.19 -4.20
N ILE A 250 -3.94 -6.40 -4.98
CA ILE A 250 -4.92 -6.91 -5.95
C ILE A 250 -4.22 -7.74 -7.03
N TYR A 251 -3.08 -7.29 -7.54
CA TYR A 251 -2.28 -8.06 -8.50
C TYR A 251 -1.90 -9.44 -7.94
N ASN A 252 -1.39 -9.49 -6.70
CA ASN A 252 -0.96 -10.74 -6.08
C ASN A 252 -2.13 -11.68 -5.83
N ASP A 253 -3.31 -11.14 -5.49
CA ASP A 253 -4.55 -11.91 -5.37
C ASP A 253 -4.98 -12.50 -6.72
N LEU A 254 -4.95 -11.70 -7.80
CA LEU A 254 -5.24 -12.18 -9.16
C LEU A 254 -4.25 -13.26 -9.62
N ASP A 255 -2.96 -13.11 -9.29
CA ASP A 255 -1.93 -14.07 -9.65
C ASP A 255 -2.10 -15.40 -8.90
N THR A 256 -2.33 -15.33 -7.59
CA THR A 256 -2.51 -16.50 -6.72
C THR A 256 -3.79 -17.26 -7.08
N ASN A 257 -4.87 -16.55 -7.38
CA ASN A 257 -6.19 -17.13 -7.64
C ASN A 257 -6.52 -17.28 -9.13
N ALA A 258 -5.55 -17.14 -10.03
CA ALA A 258 -5.76 -17.15 -11.48
C ALA A 258 -6.55 -18.37 -11.98
N GLY A 259 -6.30 -19.55 -11.40
CA GLY A 259 -7.02 -20.78 -11.74
C GLY A 259 -8.51 -20.73 -11.40
N ALA A 260 -8.85 -20.28 -10.19
CA ALA A 260 -10.25 -20.13 -9.75
C ALA A 260 -10.98 -19.05 -10.56
N ILE A 261 -10.31 -17.92 -10.80
CA ILE A 261 -10.82 -16.80 -11.60
C ILE A 261 -11.14 -17.25 -13.03
N ALA A 262 -10.27 -18.05 -13.65
CA ALA A 262 -10.45 -18.55 -15.01
C ALA A 262 -11.62 -19.53 -15.14
N GLN A 263 -12.06 -20.16 -14.05
CA GLN A 263 -13.17 -21.11 -14.02
C GLN A 263 -14.50 -20.46 -13.58
N HIS A 264 -14.46 -19.27 -12.99
CA HIS A 264 -15.66 -18.64 -12.44
C HIS A 264 -16.61 -18.13 -13.54
N PRO A 265 -17.88 -18.58 -13.60
CA PRO A 265 -18.80 -18.27 -14.71
C PRO A 265 -18.97 -16.76 -14.96
N ILE A 266 -19.26 -15.99 -13.91
CA ILE A 266 -19.47 -14.53 -14.02
C ILE A 266 -18.22 -13.81 -14.54
N ILE A 267 -17.03 -14.19 -14.06
CA ILE A 267 -15.78 -13.54 -14.46
C ILE A 267 -15.49 -13.83 -15.93
N ARG A 268 -15.77 -15.06 -16.39
CA ARG A 268 -15.64 -15.43 -17.81
C ARG A 268 -16.59 -14.61 -18.69
N THR A 269 -17.83 -14.40 -18.25
CA THR A 269 -18.78 -13.48 -18.93
C THR A 269 -18.24 -12.05 -18.99
N ILE A 270 -17.74 -11.49 -17.87
CA ILE A 270 -17.13 -10.14 -17.82
C ILE A 270 -15.89 -10.05 -18.72
N ALA A 271 -15.11 -11.13 -18.80
CA ALA A 271 -13.95 -11.22 -19.68
C ALA A 271 -14.34 -11.25 -21.18
N GLY A 272 -15.62 -11.42 -21.51
CA GLY A 272 -16.11 -11.56 -22.88
C GLY A 272 -15.83 -12.94 -23.48
N VAL A 273 -15.54 -13.93 -22.64
CA VAL A 273 -15.45 -15.33 -23.07
C VAL A 273 -16.87 -15.82 -23.28
N LYS A 274 -17.19 -16.17 -24.53
CA LYS A 274 -18.49 -16.74 -24.89
C LYS A 274 -18.55 -18.18 -24.37
N ASP A 275 -18.90 -18.32 -23.10
CA ASP A 275 -19.49 -19.57 -22.61
C ASP A 275 -20.99 -19.56 -22.85
N GLU A 276 -21.62 -20.72 -22.71
CA GLU A 276 -23.08 -20.83 -22.63
C GLU A 276 -23.58 -19.79 -21.61
N GLU A 277 -24.57 -18.98 -22.00
CA GLU A 277 -25.12 -17.93 -21.13
C GLU A 277 -25.41 -18.53 -19.75
N PRO A 278 -24.97 -17.89 -18.64
CA PRO A 278 -25.32 -18.38 -17.32
C PRO A 278 -26.84 -18.54 -17.29
N ALA A 279 -27.32 -19.75 -16.97
CA ALA A 279 -28.73 -20.10 -17.11
C ALA A 279 -29.61 -19.04 -16.45
N THR A 280 -30.13 -18.12 -17.26
CA THR A 280 -31.04 -17.08 -16.83
C THR A 280 -32.36 -17.77 -16.61
N VAL A 281 -32.54 -18.32 -15.40
CA VAL A 281 -33.83 -18.86 -14.99
C VAL A 281 -34.81 -17.68 -15.06
N SER A 282 -35.94 -17.85 -15.75
CA SER A 282 -36.97 -16.82 -15.85
C SER A 282 -37.28 -16.28 -14.46
N LEU A 283 -37.02 -14.99 -14.30
CA LEU A 283 -37.07 -14.34 -13.00
C LEU A 283 -38.50 -13.87 -12.69
N PRO A 284 -38.94 -13.93 -11.42
CA PRO A 284 -40.24 -13.37 -11.01
C PRO A 284 -40.33 -11.87 -11.25
N GLU A 285 -41.45 -11.39 -11.78
CA GLU A 285 -41.79 -9.96 -11.68
C GLU A 285 -42.34 -9.66 -10.27
N GLU A 286 -42.29 -8.38 -9.84
CA GLU A 286 -42.80 -7.94 -8.53
C GLU A 286 -44.22 -8.42 -8.23
N LYS A 287 -45.08 -8.42 -9.26
CA LYS A 287 -46.48 -8.83 -9.18
C LYS A 287 -46.67 -10.34 -8.91
N ASP A 288 -45.65 -11.16 -9.19
CA ASP A 288 -45.73 -12.62 -9.11
C ASP A 288 -45.17 -13.17 -7.78
N VAL A 289 -44.48 -12.32 -7.00
CA VAL A 289 -43.78 -12.72 -5.77
C VAL A 289 -44.73 -13.27 -4.70
N ASP A 290 -45.93 -12.68 -4.57
CA ASP A 290 -46.94 -13.13 -3.63
C ASP A 290 -47.50 -14.51 -3.98
N GLY A 291 -47.55 -14.86 -5.27
CA GLY A 291 -47.99 -16.17 -5.75
C GLY A 291 -46.91 -17.25 -5.63
N LEU A 292 -45.63 -16.86 -5.72
CA LEU A 292 -44.50 -17.78 -5.64
C LEU A 292 -44.20 -18.24 -4.22
N ARG A 293 -44.35 -17.34 -3.24
CA ARG A 293 -44.02 -17.63 -1.86
C ARG A 293 -45.06 -17.03 -0.90
N PRO A 294 -46.00 -17.85 -0.39
CA PRO A 294 -46.98 -17.37 0.57
C PRO A 294 -46.30 -16.96 1.89
N PRO A 295 -46.92 -16.06 2.69
CA PRO A 295 -46.32 -15.53 3.93
C PRO A 295 -45.82 -16.60 4.89
N GLU A 296 -46.52 -17.74 4.97
CA GLU A 296 -46.19 -18.89 5.82
C GLU A 296 -44.85 -19.57 5.47
N LYS A 297 -44.36 -19.38 4.25
CA LYS A 297 -43.10 -19.97 3.75
C LYS A 297 -41.97 -18.94 3.65
N THR A 298 -42.18 -17.74 4.19
CA THR A 298 -41.23 -16.64 4.18
C THR A 298 -40.49 -16.59 5.51
N PHE A 299 -39.17 -16.72 5.48
CA PHE A 299 -38.31 -16.71 6.67
C PHE A 299 -37.62 -15.35 6.89
N GLN A 300 -38.29 -14.26 6.49
CA GLN A 300 -37.75 -12.92 6.61
C GLN A 300 -37.83 -12.46 8.07
N VAL A 301 -36.73 -11.92 8.59
CA VAL A 301 -36.65 -11.40 9.98
C VAL A 301 -37.10 -9.94 10.04
N LEU A 302 -36.98 -9.21 8.93
CA LEU A 302 -37.38 -7.82 8.76
C LEU A 302 -38.39 -7.71 7.62
N ASP A 303 -39.24 -6.70 7.69
CA ASP A 303 -40.17 -6.38 6.60
C ASP A 303 -39.39 -6.02 5.34
N ALA A 304 -39.90 -6.48 4.19
CA ALA A 304 -39.34 -6.21 2.88
C ALA A 304 -40.45 -5.74 1.92
N ASP A 305 -40.18 -4.66 1.18
CA ASP A 305 -41.08 -4.21 0.11
C ASP A 305 -41.07 -5.19 -1.09
N SER A 306 -41.92 -4.95 -2.10
CA SER A 306 -42.05 -5.85 -3.27
C SER A 306 -40.70 -6.08 -3.96
N SER A 307 -39.93 -5.01 -4.21
CA SER A 307 -38.63 -5.06 -4.89
C SER A 307 -37.56 -5.81 -4.09
N GLN A 308 -37.58 -5.67 -2.76
CA GLN A 308 -36.69 -6.40 -1.86
C GLN A 308 -37.07 -7.88 -1.79
N ARG A 309 -38.37 -8.22 -1.80
CA ARG A 309 -38.83 -9.61 -1.83
C ARG A 309 -38.48 -10.31 -3.14
N VAL A 310 -38.59 -9.63 -4.29
CA VAL A 310 -38.05 -10.10 -5.58
C VAL A 310 -36.57 -10.46 -5.42
N SER A 311 -35.77 -9.54 -4.90
CA SER A 311 -34.33 -9.72 -4.74
C SER A 311 -33.95 -10.89 -3.83
N ILE A 312 -34.68 -11.07 -2.73
CA ILE A 312 -34.50 -12.23 -1.85
C ILE A 312 -34.79 -13.53 -2.59
N GLU A 313 -35.87 -13.58 -3.39
CA GLU A 313 -36.21 -14.77 -4.16
C GLU A 313 -35.18 -15.06 -5.25
N TYR A 314 -34.59 -14.03 -5.88
CA TYR A 314 -33.48 -14.19 -6.82
C TYR A 314 -32.25 -14.81 -6.11
N ALA A 315 -31.89 -14.29 -4.94
CA ALA A 315 -30.75 -14.81 -4.16
C ALA A 315 -30.99 -16.26 -3.71
N LEU A 316 -32.20 -16.60 -3.25
CA LEU A 316 -32.56 -17.96 -2.83
C LEU A 316 -32.52 -18.97 -3.98
N ARG A 317 -32.70 -18.52 -5.23
CA ARG A 317 -32.53 -19.33 -6.45
C ARG A 317 -31.07 -19.42 -6.90
N GLY A 318 -30.12 -18.86 -6.14
CA GLY A 318 -28.69 -18.86 -6.46
C GLY A 318 -28.32 -17.92 -7.61
N GLN A 319 -29.19 -16.95 -7.95
CA GLN A 319 -28.95 -16.02 -9.04
C GLN A 319 -28.08 -14.84 -8.58
N SER A 320 -27.23 -14.37 -9.49
CA SER A 320 -26.44 -13.15 -9.30
C SER A 320 -27.10 -11.99 -10.01
N PHE A 321 -27.35 -10.88 -9.30
CA PHE A 321 -28.07 -9.72 -9.82
C PHE A 321 -27.58 -8.42 -9.15
N VAL A 322 -27.98 -7.28 -9.72
CA VAL A 322 -27.77 -5.94 -9.15
C VAL A 322 -29.15 -5.32 -8.95
N MET A 323 -29.38 -4.74 -7.76
CA MET A 323 -30.61 -4.01 -7.41
C MET A 323 -30.57 -2.56 -7.87
#